data_AF-A0A934V4Q1-F1
#
_entry.id   AF-A0A934V4Q1-F1
#
_cell.length_a   1.000
_cell.length_b   1.000
_cell.length_c   1.000
_cell.angle_alpha   90.00
_cell.angle_beta   90.00
_cell.angle_gamma   90.00
#
_symmetry.space_group_name_H-M   'P 1'
#
loop_
_entity.id
_entity.type
_entity.pdbx_description
1 polymer ?
#
loop_
_entity_poly.entity_id
_entity_poly.type
_entity_poly.pdbx_seq_one_letter_code
_entity_poly.pdbx_strand_id
1 'polypeptide(L)'
;MTEPPRSTPSSRRVPFLASTAIVLLVVAAAAVIPVWLDDEPAPAPPDLAPVVALAEHDVCADRVVLYVRADAEMTRIAEAVRDDRRTRKVYTETQDEAHERLQRIYAGRPLPLSLSERESLPSSVSVVAAGRVDLREWADDLAAEFPGATVDPMIRAEIVRSLAASSLPSELEPCPTSGERD
;
A
#
# COMPACT_ATOMS: atom_id res chain seq x y z
N MET A 1 19.01 18.04 70.26
CA MET A 1 19.55 17.27 71.40
C MET A 1 19.30 15.80 71.13
N THR A 2 20.38 15.02 71.06
CA THR A 2 20.46 13.60 71.44
C THR A 2 19.85 12.53 70.51
N GLU A 3 20.66 12.00 69.59
CA GLU A 3 20.78 10.54 69.31
C GLU A 3 21.52 9.90 70.51
N PRO A 4 21.54 8.56 70.84
CA PRO A 4 21.12 7.28 70.20
C PRO A 4 20.21 6.40 71.15
N PRO A 5 19.94 5.06 71.01
CA PRO A 5 20.76 4.01 70.39
C PRO A 5 20.12 2.85 69.59
N ARG A 6 21.02 2.29 68.77
CA ARG A 6 21.07 0.95 68.15
C ARG A 6 21.08 -0.15 69.22
N SER A 7 20.64 -1.37 68.85
CA SER A 7 21.51 -2.56 68.69
C SER A 7 20.77 -3.89 68.95
N THR A 8 20.72 -4.73 67.90
CA THR A 8 20.68 -6.22 67.86
C THR A 8 21.75 -6.84 68.79
N PRO A 9 21.69 -8.12 69.29
CA PRO A 9 21.84 -9.35 68.46
C PRO A 9 21.41 -10.72 69.08
N SER A 10 21.81 -11.83 68.42
CA SER A 10 22.07 -13.21 68.93
C SER A 10 20.99 -14.25 68.55
N SER A 11 21.25 -15.40 67.92
CA SER A 11 22.40 -16.33 67.98
C SER A 11 22.46 -17.16 66.67
N ARG A 12 23.57 -17.17 65.91
CA ARG A 12 24.59 -18.26 65.82
C ARG A 12 23.99 -19.68 65.66
N ARG A 13 24.41 -20.58 64.76
CA ARG A 13 25.55 -20.74 63.83
C ARG A 13 25.25 -21.95 62.92
N VAL A 14 25.59 -21.85 61.64
CA VAL A 14 25.90 -22.95 60.67
C VAL A 14 27.17 -23.67 61.20
N PRO A 15 27.48 -24.99 61.03
CA PRO A 15 27.68 -25.59 59.69
C PRO A 15 27.68 -27.14 59.48
N PHE A 16 27.62 -27.49 58.19
CA PHE A 16 28.43 -28.49 57.47
C PHE A 16 28.13 -30.01 57.53
N LEU A 17 28.15 -30.55 56.29
CA LEU A 17 28.52 -31.92 55.84
C LEU A 17 27.44 -32.99 56.00
N ALA A 18 27.28 -33.98 55.13
CA ALA A 18 27.67 -34.29 53.75
C ALA A 18 27.21 -35.75 53.59
N SER A 19 26.71 -36.15 52.41
CA SER A 19 26.88 -37.50 51.82
C SER A 19 25.85 -37.73 50.69
N THR A 20 26.29 -37.38 49.49
CA THR A 20 26.13 -38.11 48.22
C THR A 20 25.42 -39.47 48.22
N ALA A 21 24.47 -39.65 47.30
CA ALA A 21 24.44 -40.82 46.40
C ALA A 21 23.64 -40.49 45.12
N ILE A 22 24.34 -40.62 44.00
CA ILE A 22 23.90 -40.44 42.61
C ILE A 22 23.15 -41.70 42.18
N VAL A 23 21.96 -41.56 41.61
CA VAL A 23 21.45 -42.49 40.60
C VAL A 23 20.95 -41.68 39.42
N LEU A 24 21.84 -41.53 38.44
CA LEU A 24 21.54 -41.26 37.05
C LEU A 24 20.67 -42.40 36.50
N LEU A 25 19.45 -42.10 36.06
CA LEU A 25 18.85 -42.90 35.00
C LEU A 25 18.10 -41.96 34.05
N VAL A 26 18.74 -41.75 32.91
CA VAL A 26 18.27 -41.04 31.73
C VAL A 26 17.09 -41.83 31.15
N VAL A 27 15.92 -41.19 31.04
CA VAL A 27 14.95 -41.53 30.00
C VAL A 27 14.57 -40.22 29.32
N ALA A 28 15.38 -39.83 28.36
CA ALA A 28 14.98 -38.89 27.33
C ALA A 28 13.93 -39.58 26.45
N ALA A 29 12.65 -39.48 26.85
CA ALA A 29 11.56 -39.72 25.93
C ALA A 29 11.39 -38.46 25.08
N ALA A 30 12.36 -38.22 24.19
CA ALA A 30 12.10 -37.42 23.01
C ALA A 30 11.11 -38.22 22.17
N ALA A 31 9.82 -37.96 22.39
CA ALA A 31 8.81 -38.31 21.42
C ALA A 31 9.16 -37.53 20.15
N VAL A 32 9.92 -38.16 19.27
CA VAL A 32 9.94 -37.82 17.86
C VAL A 32 8.54 -38.18 17.38
N ILE A 33 7.60 -37.26 17.59
CA ILE A 33 6.40 -37.22 16.79
C ILE A 33 6.95 -36.88 15.41
N PRO A 34 6.89 -37.79 14.41
CA PRO A 34 6.96 -37.33 13.05
C PRO A 34 5.70 -36.49 12.88
N VAL A 35 5.85 -35.19 13.14
CA VAL A 35 5.02 -34.21 12.49
C VAL A 35 5.37 -34.43 11.02
N TRP A 36 4.60 -35.30 10.39
CA TRP A 36 4.28 -35.14 8.99
C TRP A 36 3.59 -33.78 8.93
N LEU A 37 4.41 -32.73 8.97
CA LEU A 37 4.09 -31.51 8.28
C LEU A 37 3.97 -32.07 6.86
N ASP A 38 2.74 -32.30 6.41
CA ASP A 38 2.47 -32.08 5.01
C ASP A 38 3.14 -30.73 4.74
N ASP A 39 4.29 -30.80 4.08
CA ASP A 39 4.97 -29.69 3.44
C ASP A 39 4.03 -29.32 2.28
N GLU A 40 2.81 -28.94 2.62
CA GLU A 40 1.89 -28.28 1.72
C GLU A 40 2.62 -26.97 1.48
N PRO A 41 3.20 -26.80 0.28
CA PRO A 41 4.00 -25.63 0.00
C PRO A 41 3.14 -24.44 0.37
N ALA A 42 3.66 -23.60 1.26
CA ALA A 42 2.93 -22.41 1.72
C ALA A 42 2.26 -21.79 0.48
N PRO A 43 0.94 -21.56 0.51
CA PRO A 43 0.23 -21.09 -0.66
C PRO A 43 1.02 -19.93 -1.24
N ALA A 44 1.34 -20.04 -2.55
CA ALA A 44 2.13 -19.02 -3.22
C ALA A 44 1.58 -17.65 -2.81
N PRO A 45 2.43 -16.69 -2.40
CA PRO A 45 1.95 -15.37 -2.04
C PRO A 45 1.05 -14.88 -3.18
N PRO A 46 -0.11 -14.29 -2.86
CA PRO A 46 -1.01 -13.80 -3.90
C PRO A 46 -0.20 -12.94 -4.87
N ASP A 47 -0.36 -13.19 -6.17
CA ASP A 47 0.31 -12.39 -7.19
C ASP A 47 -0.06 -10.92 -6.97
N LEU A 48 0.90 -10.15 -6.46
CA LEU A 48 0.70 -8.73 -6.20
C LEU A 48 0.39 -8.03 -7.51
N ALA A 49 -0.49 -7.04 -7.46
CA ALA A 49 -0.75 -6.25 -8.66
C ALA A 49 0.56 -5.59 -9.13
N PRO A 50 0.84 -5.57 -10.44
CA PRO A 50 2.02 -4.90 -10.97
C PRO A 50 1.86 -3.38 -10.81
N VAL A 51 2.97 -2.73 -10.42
CA VAL A 51 3.12 -1.28 -10.37
C VAL A 51 3.97 -0.86 -11.57
N VAL A 52 3.45 0.04 -12.41
CA VAL A 52 4.13 0.53 -13.62
C VAL A 52 4.01 2.05 -13.76
N ALA A 53 4.92 2.68 -14.49
CA ALA A 53 4.84 4.11 -14.78
C ALA A 53 3.64 4.41 -15.72
N LEU A 54 2.96 5.54 -15.53
CA LEU A 54 1.84 5.94 -16.39
C LEU A 54 2.33 6.57 -17.70
N ALA A 55 3.50 7.21 -17.71
CA ALA A 55 3.98 8.01 -18.84
C ALA A 55 4.04 7.25 -20.19
N GLU A 56 4.19 5.94 -20.12
CA GLU A 56 4.31 5.02 -21.27
C GLU A 56 2.98 4.31 -21.63
N HIS A 57 1.87 4.61 -20.95
CA HIS A 57 0.61 3.88 -21.08
C HIS A 57 -0.61 4.80 -21.25
N ASP A 58 -1.46 4.53 -22.24
CA ASP A 58 -2.79 5.16 -22.35
C ASP A 58 -3.86 4.30 -21.66
N VAL A 59 -4.12 4.60 -20.38
CA VAL A 59 -5.12 3.87 -19.59
C VAL A 59 -6.52 4.45 -19.83
N CYS A 60 -7.41 3.64 -20.39
CA CYS A 60 -8.80 4.01 -20.67
C CYS A 60 -9.84 3.26 -19.83
N ALA A 61 -9.41 2.29 -19.02
CA ALA A 61 -10.27 1.53 -18.11
C ALA A 61 -10.84 2.40 -16.99
N ASP A 62 -11.98 1.95 -16.48
CA ASP A 62 -12.56 2.44 -15.23
C ASP A 62 -11.55 2.20 -14.08
N ARG A 63 -11.29 3.24 -13.29
CA ARG A 63 -10.23 3.24 -12.27
C ARG A 63 -10.51 4.22 -11.15
N VAL A 64 -9.80 4.09 -10.03
CA VAL A 64 -9.70 5.12 -9.00
C VAL A 64 -8.37 5.84 -9.14
N VAL A 65 -8.35 7.16 -9.06
CA VAL A 65 -7.12 7.95 -9.10
C VAL A 65 -6.93 8.66 -7.77
N LEU A 66 -5.77 8.48 -7.15
CA LEU A 66 -5.36 9.17 -5.94
C LEU A 66 -4.33 10.23 -6.34
N TYR A 67 -4.59 11.50 -6.02
CA TYR A 67 -3.67 12.61 -6.23
C TYR A 67 -3.02 13.00 -4.90
N VAL A 68 -1.70 13.11 -4.91
CA VAL A 68 -0.88 13.47 -3.75
C VAL A 68 0.16 14.52 -4.09
N ARG A 69 0.69 15.19 -3.06
CA ARG A 69 1.59 16.33 -3.26
C ARG A 69 3.03 15.97 -3.53
N ALA A 70 3.43 14.72 -3.28
CA ALA A 70 4.82 14.30 -3.34
C ALA A 70 4.97 12.88 -3.87
N ASP A 71 6.01 12.66 -4.67
CA ASP A 71 6.31 11.35 -5.27
C ASP A 71 6.56 10.26 -4.21
N ALA A 72 7.18 10.61 -3.08
CA ALA A 72 7.40 9.66 -1.99
C ALA A 72 6.10 9.17 -1.34
N GLU A 73 5.06 10.00 -1.31
CA GLU A 73 3.73 9.59 -0.85
C GLU A 73 3.03 8.72 -1.89
N MET A 74 3.15 9.09 -3.17
CA MET A 74 2.67 8.29 -4.30
C MET A 74 3.25 6.87 -4.25
N THR A 75 4.56 6.72 -4.05
CA THR A 75 5.20 5.39 -3.96
C THR A 75 4.66 4.58 -2.78
N ARG A 76 4.48 5.21 -1.61
CA ARG A 76 3.91 4.50 -0.44
C ARG A 76 2.48 4.04 -0.67
N ILE A 77 1.66 4.87 -1.30
CA ILE A 77 0.27 4.51 -1.65
C ILE A 77 0.28 3.39 -2.68
N ALA A 78 1.11 3.47 -3.72
CA ALA A 78 1.20 2.45 -4.76
C ALA A 78 1.54 1.06 -4.18
N GLU A 79 2.49 1.00 -3.23
CA GLU A 79 2.82 -0.25 -2.53
C GLU A 79 1.72 -0.73 -1.57
N ALA A 80 0.91 0.17 -1.00
CA ALA A 80 -0.22 -0.24 -0.17
C ALA A 80 -1.38 -0.80 -1.02
N VAL A 81 -1.77 -0.09 -2.09
CA VAL A 81 -2.95 -0.45 -2.89
C VAL A 81 -2.70 -1.66 -3.80
N ARG A 82 -1.45 -1.99 -4.15
CA ARG A 82 -1.15 -3.19 -4.95
C ARG A 82 -1.44 -4.51 -4.21
N ASP A 83 -1.51 -4.46 -2.88
CA ASP A 83 -1.81 -5.61 -2.01
C ASP A 83 -3.33 -5.80 -1.82
N ASP A 84 -4.15 -4.81 -2.21
CA ASP A 84 -5.60 -4.92 -2.18
C ASP A 84 -6.08 -5.92 -3.24
N ARG A 85 -6.87 -6.91 -2.83
CA ARG A 85 -7.44 -7.94 -3.71
C ARG A 85 -8.36 -7.39 -4.79
N ARG A 86 -8.86 -6.16 -4.61
CA ARG A 86 -9.66 -5.42 -5.60
C ARG A 86 -8.77 -4.80 -6.68
N THR A 87 -7.45 -4.77 -6.51
CA THR A 87 -6.52 -4.17 -7.46
C THR A 87 -6.06 -5.17 -8.50
N ARG A 88 -6.21 -4.82 -9.78
CA ARG A 88 -5.66 -5.55 -10.92
C ARG A 88 -4.29 -5.03 -11.35
N LYS A 89 -4.13 -3.70 -11.39
CA LYS A 89 -2.92 -3.02 -11.85
C LYS A 89 -2.85 -1.62 -11.26
N VAL A 90 -1.63 -1.18 -10.94
CA VAL A 90 -1.35 0.14 -10.38
C VAL A 90 -0.46 0.90 -11.36
N TYR A 91 -0.85 2.12 -11.68
CA TYR A 91 -0.03 3.04 -12.47
C TYR A 91 0.37 4.22 -11.60
N THR A 92 1.63 4.63 -11.72
CA THR A 92 2.18 5.76 -10.99
C THR A 92 2.56 6.88 -11.95
N GLU A 93 2.24 8.11 -11.59
CA GLU A 93 2.71 9.29 -12.30
C GLU A 93 3.39 10.23 -11.31
N THR A 94 4.66 10.52 -11.54
CA THR A 94 5.44 11.48 -10.78
C THR A 94 5.08 12.93 -11.16
N GLN A 95 5.49 13.90 -10.36
CA GLN A 95 5.32 15.32 -10.70
C GLN A 95 6.03 15.68 -12.01
N ASP A 96 7.21 15.09 -12.25
CA ASP A 96 7.98 15.25 -13.48
C ASP A 96 7.20 14.76 -14.69
N GLU A 97 6.69 13.53 -14.64
CA GLU A 97 5.89 12.93 -15.73
C GLU A 97 4.59 13.69 -15.98
N ALA A 98 3.91 14.12 -14.91
CA ALA A 98 2.70 14.94 -15.01
C ALA A 98 3.01 16.29 -15.69
N HIS A 99 4.15 16.91 -15.38
CA HIS A 99 4.60 18.15 -16.01
C HIS A 99 4.92 17.96 -17.49
N GLU A 100 5.64 16.90 -17.85
CA GLU A 100 5.94 16.57 -19.24
C GLU A 100 4.67 16.28 -20.04
N ARG A 101 3.71 15.53 -19.47
CA ARG A 101 2.41 15.31 -20.09
C ARG A 101 1.65 16.62 -20.29
N LEU A 102 1.66 17.50 -19.30
CA LEU A 102 1.02 18.82 -19.41
C LEU A 102 1.63 19.66 -20.53
N GLN A 103 2.96 19.70 -20.64
CA GLN A 103 3.66 20.39 -21.72
C GLN A 103 3.25 19.84 -23.10
N ARG A 104 3.12 18.51 -23.24
CA ARG A 104 2.62 17.89 -24.48
C ARG A 104 1.18 18.31 -24.82
N ILE A 105 0.27 18.33 -23.84
CA ILE A 105 -1.14 18.72 -24.04
C ILE A 105 -1.25 20.18 -24.49
N TYR A 106 -0.41 21.05 -23.92
CA TYR A 106 -0.42 22.47 -24.24
C TYR A 106 0.48 22.84 -25.42
N ALA A 107 1.18 21.90 -26.06
CA ALA A 107 2.17 22.14 -27.11
C ALA A 107 1.83 23.34 -28.02
N GLY A 108 2.53 24.47 -27.83
CA GLY A 108 2.33 25.72 -28.58
C GLY A 108 1.37 26.74 -27.97
N ARG A 109 0.82 26.49 -26.78
CA ARG A 109 -0.06 27.39 -26.01
C ARG A 109 0.57 27.72 -24.65
N PRO A 110 0.37 28.94 -24.13
CA PRO A 110 0.86 29.29 -22.80
C PRO A 110 0.17 28.44 -21.73
N LEU A 111 0.98 27.88 -20.83
CA LEU A 111 0.49 27.20 -19.63
C LEU A 111 -0.10 28.24 -18.65
N PRO A 112 -1.18 27.90 -17.93
CA PRO A 112 -1.59 28.68 -16.77
C PRO A 112 -0.42 28.79 -15.78
N LEU A 113 -0.19 29.98 -15.21
CA LEU A 113 0.89 30.20 -14.23
C LEU A 113 0.78 29.28 -13.01
N SER A 114 -0.43 28.85 -12.66
CA SER A 114 -0.66 27.89 -11.56
C SER A 114 -0.20 26.47 -11.86
N LEU A 115 0.16 26.16 -13.12
CA LEU A 115 0.58 24.83 -13.58
C LEU A 115 1.97 24.87 -14.25
N SER A 116 2.65 26.02 -14.23
CA SER A 116 3.95 26.18 -14.89
C SER A 116 5.09 25.60 -14.08
N GLU A 117 4.95 25.50 -12.76
CA GLU A 117 5.94 24.88 -11.89
C GLU A 117 5.66 23.38 -11.76
N ARG A 118 6.70 22.57 -11.77
CA ARG A 118 6.60 21.11 -11.66
C ARG A 118 5.98 20.71 -10.33
N GLU A 119 6.39 21.36 -9.25
CA GLU A 119 5.95 21.12 -7.88
C GLU A 119 4.48 21.52 -7.65
N SER A 120 3.88 22.25 -8.60
CA SER A 120 2.46 22.63 -8.56
C SER A 120 1.54 21.50 -9.02
N LEU A 121 2.08 20.49 -9.71
CA LEU A 121 1.33 19.36 -10.20
C LEU A 121 1.36 18.21 -9.18
N PRO A 122 0.21 17.56 -8.93
CA PRO A 122 0.19 16.41 -8.04
C PRO A 122 0.83 15.20 -8.73
N SER A 123 1.52 14.39 -7.94
CA SER A 123 1.79 13.00 -8.29
C SER A 123 0.48 12.22 -8.21
N SER A 124 0.35 11.11 -8.94
CA SER A 124 -0.86 10.30 -8.90
C SER A 124 -0.63 8.80 -8.88
N VAL A 125 -1.56 8.08 -8.27
CA VAL A 125 -1.71 6.63 -8.32
C VAL A 125 -3.03 6.31 -8.98
N SER A 126 -3.00 5.67 -10.15
CA SER A 126 -4.17 5.18 -10.87
C SER A 126 -4.33 3.68 -10.62
N VAL A 127 -5.41 3.28 -9.96
CA VAL A 127 -5.69 1.90 -9.57
C VAL A 127 -6.82 1.33 -10.42
N VAL A 128 -6.51 0.31 -11.22
CA VAL A 128 -7.50 -0.37 -12.05
C VAL A 128 -8.05 -1.57 -11.30
N ALA A 129 -9.38 -1.66 -11.20
CA ALA A 129 -10.06 -2.71 -10.47
C ALA A 129 -9.90 -4.10 -11.12
N ALA A 130 -9.89 -5.12 -10.27
CA ALA A 130 -10.07 -6.52 -10.62
C ALA A 130 -11.57 -6.86 -10.65
N GLY A 131 -12.07 -7.32 -11.79
CA GLY A 131 -13.46 -7.76 -11.92
C GLY A 131 -14.47 -6.61 -11.78
N ARG A 132 -15.58 -6.86 -11.08
CA ARG A 132 -16.66 -5.89 -10.86
C ARG A 132 -16.55 -5.32 -9.44
N VAL A 133 -15.88 -4.17 -9.32
CA VAL A 133 -15.78 -3.39 -8.08
C VAL A 133 -16.63 -2.14 -8.23
N ASP A 134 -17.38 -1.77 -7.20
CA ASP A 134 -18.00 -0.45 -7.15
C ASP A 134 -16.90 0.59 -6.88
N LEU A 135 -16.53 1.34 -7.92
CA LEU A 135 -15.44 2.30 -7.85
C LEU A 135 -15.74 3.50 -6.95
N ARG A 136 -17.00 3.82 -6.69
CA ARG A 136 -17.34 4.92 -5.78
C ARG A 136 -17.14 4.52 -4.34
N GLU A 137 -17.71 3.38 -3.97
CA GLU A 137 -17.52 2.80 -2.63
C GLU A 137 -16.04 2.58 -2.36
N TRP A 138 -15.30 2.06 -3.35
CA TRP A 138 -13.86 1.88 -3.20
C TRP A 138 -13.09 3.20 -3.13
N ALA A 139 -13.50 4.24 -3.86
CA ALA A 139 -12.91 5.57 -3.71
C ALA A 139 -13.15 6.15 -2.31
N ASP A 140 -14.33 5.95 -1.73
CA ASP A 140 -14.65 6.38 -0.35
C ASP A 140 -13.78 5.64 0.68
N ASP A 141 -13.60 4.33 0.52
CA ASP A 141 -12.69 3.52 1.36
C ASP A 141 -11.26 4.05 1.28
N LEU A 142 -10.75 4.28 0.06
CA LEU A 142 -9.40 4.77 -0.17
C LEU A 142 -9.21 6.19 0.35
N ALA A 143 -10.23 7.06 0.27
CA ALA A 143 -10.18 8.40 0.86
C ALA A 143 -10.10 8.35 2.38
N ALA A 144 -10.78 7.38 3.02
CA ALA A 144 -10.68 7.16 4.46
C ALA A 144 -9.31 6.60 4.88
N GLU A 145 -8.72 5.71 4.07
CA GLU A 145 -7.40 5.13 4.31
C GLU A 145 -6.26 6.13 4.09
N PHE A 146 -6.39 6.99 3.08
CA PHE A 146 -5.38 7.97 2.68
C PHE A 146 -5.91 9.41 2.78
N PRO A 147 -6.12 9.96 3.99
CA PRO A 147 -6.77 11.26 4.20
C PRO A 147 -5.97 12.47 3.65
N GLY A 148 -4.72 12.28 3.25
CA GLY A 148 -3.90 13.30 2.59
C GLY A 148 -4.04 13.34 1.06
N ALA A 149 -4.72 12.36 0.47
CA ALA A 149 -4.92 12.24 -0.97
C ALA A 149 -6.31 12.77 -1.38
N THR A 150 -6.38 13.38 -2.56
CA THR A 150 -7.67 13.56 -3.26
C THR A 150 -7.95 12.29 -4.05
N VAL A 151 -9.10 11.66 -3.84
CA VAL A 151 -9.44 10.38 -4.46
C VAL A 151 -10.63 10.56 -5.38
N ASP A 152 -10.45 10.26 -6.67
CA ASP A 152 -11.47 10.43 -7.70
C ASP A 152 -11.78 9.12 -8.43
N PRO A 153 -13.04 8.66 -8.44
CA PRO A 153 -13.45 7.55 -9.29
C PRO A 153 -13.58 8.01 -10.74
N MET A 154 -12.74 7.47 -11.62
CA MET A 154 -12.78 7.70 -13.06
C MET A 154 -13.62 6.62 -13.75
N ILE A 155 -14.92 6.88 -13.88
CA ILE A 155 -15.88 5.98 -14.53
C ILE A 155 -16.15 6.47 -15.95
N ARG A 156 -15.68 5.72 -16.95
CA ARG A 156 -15.70 6.12 -18.36
C ARG A 156 -17.10 6.44 -18.87
N ALA A 157 -18.09 5.61 -18.54
CA ALA A 157 -19.47 5.81 -18.98
C ALA A 157 -20.04 7.17 -18.51
N GLU A 158 -19.56 7.66 -17.38
CA GLU A 158 -19.97 8.93 -16.79
C GLU A 158 -19.22 10.10 -17.40
N ILE A 159 -17.92 9.93 -17.66
CA ILE A 159 -17.10 10.88 -18.40
C ILE A 159 -17.70 11.13 -19.80
N VAL A 160 -18.01 10.06 -20.54
CA VAL A 160 -18.67 10.15 -21.87
C VAL A 160 -19.99 10.91 -21.77
N ARG A 161 -20.81 10.60 -20.76
CA ARG A 161 -22.10 11.27 -20.54
C ARG A 161 -21.93 12.76 -20.24
N SER A 162 -20.93 13.13 -19.43
CA SER A 162 -20.61 14.51 -19.08
C SER A 162 -20.11 15.31 -20.30
N LEU A 163 -19.25 14.71 -21.13
CA LEU A 163 -18.77 15.31 -22.38
C LEU A 163 -19.91 15.55 -23.36
N ALA A 164 -20.79 14.55 -23.55
CA ALA A 164 -21.97 14.68 -24.40
C ALA A 164 -22.90 15.81 -23.93
N ALA A 165 -23.11 15.94 -22.61
CA ALA A 165 -23.90 17.03 -22.03
C ALA A 165 -23.27 18.41 -22.26
N SER A 166 -21.94 18.48 -22.38
CA SER A 166 -21.18 19.71 -22.62
C SER A 166 -21.11 20.12 -24.10
N SER A 167 -21.81 19.42 -25.00
CA SER A 167 -21.74 19.62 -26.47
C SER A 167 -20.32 19.50 -27.04
N LEU A 168 -19.41 18.84 -26.31
CA LEU A 168 -18.12 18.44 -26.82
C LEU A 168 -18.27 17.11 -27.58
N PRO A 169 -17.39 16.81 -28.55
CA PRO A 169 -17.39 15.51 -29.22
C PRO A 169 -17.31 14.39 -28.17
N SER A 170 -18.33 13.52 -28.15
CA SER A 170 -18.49 12.47 -27.13
C SER A 170 -17.99 11.10 -27.58
N GLU A 171 -17.55 10.97 -28.83
CA GLU A 171 -17.01 9.71 -29.37
C GLU A 171 -15.58 9.49 -28.87
N LEU A 172 -15.48 8.96 -27.65
CA LEU A 172 -14.23 8.36 -27.18
C LEU A 172 -14.15 6.93 -27.73
N GLU A 173 -13.06 6.61 -28.43
CA GLU A 173 -12.83 5.27 -28.98
C GLU A 173 -13.00 4.19 -27.90
N PRO A 174 -13.66 3.05 -28.19
CA PRO A 174 -13.88 2.00 -27.21
C PRO A 174 -12.60 1.61 -26.46
N CYS A 175 -12.70 1.36 -25.16
CA CYS A 175 -11.56 0.88 -24.40
C CYS A 175 -11.43 -0.64 -24.60
N PRO A 176 -10.27 -1.17 -25.00
CA PRO A 176 -10.05 -2.61 -25.11
C PRO A 176 -10.20 -3.30 -23.74
N THR A 177 -10.39 -4.62 -23.77
CA THR A 177 -10.54 -5.44 -22.55
C THR A 177 -9.29 -5.43 -21.66
N SER A 178 -8.11 -5.15 -22.22
CA SER A 178 -6.88 -4.89 -21.46
C SER A 178 -7.05 -3.69 -20.51
N GLY A 179 -7.78 -2.66 -20.93
CA GLY A 179 -7.89 -1.38 -20.23
C GLY A 179 -6.83 -0.35 -20.63
N GLU A 180 -5.95 -0.71 -21.55
CA GLU A 180 -4.82 0.08 -22.05
C GLU A 180 -4.88 0.13 -23.58
N ARG A 181 -4.57 1.28 -24.17
CA ARG A 181 -4.33 1.40 -25.61
C ARG A 181 -2.84 1.36 -25.91
N ASP A 182 -2.51 0.78 -27.05
CA ASP A 182 -1.14 0.69 -27.60
C ASP A 182 -0.69 2.02 -28.22
#